data_AF-A0A2V9UYJ6-F1
#
_entry.id   AF-A0A2V9UYJ6-F1
#
_cell.length_a   1.000
_cell.length_b   1.000
_cell.length_c   1.000
_cell.angle_alpha   90.00
_cell.angle_beta   90.00
_cell.angle_gamma   90.00
#
_symmetry.space_group_name_H-M   'P 1'
#
loop_
_entity.id
_entity.type
_entity.pdbx_description
1 polymer ?
#
loop_
_entity_poly.entity_id
_entity_poly.type
_entity_poly.pdbx_seq_one_letter_code
_entity_poly.pdbx_strand_id
1 'polypeptide(L)'
;MLDNGNGFRQIEWQPVPRWALLAWLGFYAAFLLYVFHSHGGFLFIDMANLVVHEGGHMLFGWFGPTIGLWGGTLLQWLVPFLLAGYFFTQRQITSFAFCAFFFFENWLYTATYMADARAMVLPLVTTGDPDNIEHDWHTIFSSLGVLQYDTTIAGIVRYL
;
A
#
# COMPACT_ATOMS: atom_id res chain seq x y z
N MET A 1 29.12 -21.88 10.51
CA MET A 1 29.76 -21.41 9.27
C MET A 1 29.01 -20.14 8.87
N LEU A 2 29.43 -18.99 9.40
CA LEU A 2 28.79 -17.71 9.08
C LEU A 2 29.43 -17.26 7.77
N ASP A 3 28.61 -17.22 6.72
CA ASP A 3 29.04 -16.68 5.45
C ASP A 3 29.39 -15.20 5.67
N ASN A 4 30.65 -14.86 5.50
CA ASN A 4 31.15 -13.50 5.69
C ASN A 4 30.32 -12.59 4.77
N GLY A 5 29.76 -11.50 5.30
CA GLY A 5 28.83 -10.57 4.62
C GLY A 5 29.29 -9.93 3.30
N ASN A 6 30.37 -10.44 2.71
CA ASN A 6 30.86 -10.18 1.37
C ASN A 6 30.03 -10.85 0.26
N GLY A 7 29.26 -11.90 0.54
CA GLY A 7 28.40 -12.55 -0.46
C GLY A 7 27.36 -11.59 -1.08
N PHE A 8 26.78 -10.69 -0.28
CA PHE A 8 25.83 -9.67 -0.74
C PHE A 8 26.40 -8.68 -1.78
N ARG A 9 27.71 -8.42 -1.72
CA ARG A 9 28.39 -7.54 -2.68
C ARG A 9 28.77 -8.25 -3.99
N GLN A 10 28.71 -9.59 -4.02
CA GLN A 10 29.09 -10.39 -5.18
C GLN A 10 27.91 -10.80 -6.06
N ILE A 11 26.67 -10.67 -5.58
CA ILE A 11 25.49 -10.93 -6.40
C ILE A 11 25.29 -9.74 -7.34
N GLU A 12 25.49 -9.97 -8.63
CA GLU A 12 25.21 -9.00 -9.69
C GLU A 12 23.70 -8.83 -9.88
N TRP A 13 23.31 -7.64 -10.35
CA TRP A 13 21.92 -7.38 -10.74
C TRP A 13 21.53 -8.21 -11.94
N GLN A 14 20.37 -8.86 -11.84
CA GLN A 14 19.83 -9.63 -12.95
C GLN A 14 19.57 -8.70 -14.14
N PRO A 15 20.14 -8.99 -15.32
CA PRO A 15 19.96 -8.14 -16.48
C PRO A 15 18.52 -8.20 -16.96
N VAL A 16 17.96 -7.04 -17.31
CA VAL A 16 16.62 -6.95 -17.89
C VAL A 16 16.77 -6.87 -19.42
N PRO A 17 16.26 -7.85 -20.19
CA PRO A 17 16.33 -7.77 -21.64
C PRO A 17 15.48 -6.59 -22.13
N ARG A 18 15.91 -5.94 -23.22
CA ARG A 18 15.29 -4.70 -23.73
C ARG A 18 13.78 -4.83 -23.98
N TRP A 19 13.33 -5.98 -24.46
CA TRP A 19 11.90 -6.21 -24.69
C TRP A 19 11.10 -6.20 -23.39
N ALA A 20 11.65 -6.78 -22.31
CA ALA A 20 11.00 -6.80 -21.01
C ALA A 20 10.99 -5.39 -20.39
N LEU A 21 12.07 -4.63 -20.57
CA LEU A 21 12.10 -3.23 -20.16
C LEU A 21 10.99 -2.43 -20.86
N LEU A 22 10.85 -2.56 -22.18
CA LEU A 22 9.80 -1.89 -22.95
C LEU A 22 8.40 -2.34 -22.51
N ALA A 23 8.20 -3.63 -22.23
CA ALA A 23 6.94 -4.16 -21.74
C ALA A 23 6.57 -3.57 -20.37
N TRP A 24 7.53 -3.51 -19.43
CA TRP A 24 7.31 -2.90 -18.11
C TRP A 24 7.03 -1.40 -18.20
N LEU A 25 7.78 -0.66 -19.01
CA LEU A 25 7.51 0.77 -19.24
C LEU A 25 6.12 0.98 -19.84
N GLY A 26 5.72 0.15 -20.81
CA GLY A 26 4.37 0.16 -21.38
C GLY A 26 3.30 -0.13 -20.34
N PHE A 27 3.52 -1.12 -19.47
CA PHE A 27 2.61 -1.44 -18.36
C PHE A 27 2.46 -0.25 -17.41
N TYR A 28 3.56 0.35 -16.92
CA TYR A 28 3.47 1.48 -16.00
C TYR A 28 2.80 2.70 -16.65
N ALA A 29 3.10 3.00 -17.92
CA ALA A 29 2.45 4.09 -18.63
C ALA A 29 0.94 3.85 -18.79
N ALA A 30 0.53 2.63 -19.18
CA ALA A 30 -0.88 2.27 -19.29
C ALA A 30 -1.58 2.32 -17.93
N PHE A 31 -0.92 1.88 -16.86
CA PHE A 31 -1.47 1.96 -15.51
C PHE A 31 -1.63 3.40 -15.04
N LEU A 32 -0.65 4.28 -15.27
CA LEU A 32 -0.77 5.69 -14.92
C LEU A 32 -1.89 6.40 -15.70
N LEU A 33 -2.11 6.03 -16.96
CA LEU A 33 -3.28 6.49 -17.72
C LEU A 33 -4.60 5.99 -17.11
N TYR A 34 -4.63 4.74 -16.65
CA TYR A 34 -5.79 4.19 -15.93
C TYR A 34 -6.06 4.95 -14.63
N VAL A 35 -5.04 5.18 -13.80
CA VAL A 35 -5.15 6.01 -12.58
C VAL A 35 -5.69 7.41 -12.91
N PHE A 36 -5.12 8.05 -13.92
CA PHE A 36 -5.52 9.40 -14.34
C PHE A 36 -7.00 9.45 -14.77
N HIS A 37 -7.46 8.44 -15.51
CA HIS A 37 -8.85 8.36 -15.96
C HIS A 37 -9.84 8.03 -14.84
N SER A 38 -9.41 7.31 -13.81
CA SER A 38 -10.26 6.92 -12.69
C SER A 38 -10.54 8.05 -11.69
N HIS A 39 -9.90 9.23 -11.85
CA HIS A 39 -10.15 10.43 -11.03
C HIS A 39 -10.12 10.18 -9.51
N GLY A 40 -9.24 9.29 -9.05
CA GLY A 40 -9.11 8.94 -7.62
C GLY A 40 -10.13 7.93 -7.10
N GLY A 41 -10.94 7.35 -7.98
CA GLY A 41 -11.82 6.23 -7.68
C GLY A 41 -11.06 4.93 -7.41
N PHE A 42 -11.80 3.93 -6.91
CA PHE A 42 -11.29 2.59 -6.59
C PHE A 42 -10.80 1.87 -7.85
N LEU A 43 -9.55 1.41 -7.84
CA LEU A 43 -8.92 0.71 -8.94
C LEU A 43 -9.01 -0.80 -8.77
N PHE A 44 -8.84 -1.56 -9.86
CA PHE A 44 -8.80 -3.03 -9.77
C PHE A 44 -7.73 -3.53 -8.80
N ILE A 45 -6.57 -2.86 -8.77
CA ILE A 45 -5.46 -3.23 -7.89
C ILE A 45 -5.77 -3.00 -6.40
N ASP A 46 -6.66 -2.05 -6.10
CA ASP A 46 -7.10 -1.75 -4.74
C ASP A 46 -7.88 -2.92 -4.13
N MET A 47 -8.44 -3.82 -4.93
CA MET A 47 -9.05 -5.06 -4.41
C MET A 47 -8.01 -5.92 -3.68
N ALA A 48 -6.78 -5.98 -4.20
CA ALA A 48 -5.70 -6.70 -3.53
C ALA A 48 -5.26 -5.96 -2.26
N ASN A 49 -5.15 -4.63 -2.33
CA ASN A 49 -4.80 -3.79 -1.18
C ASN A 49 -5.82 -3.96 -0.05
N LEU A 50 -7.11 -3.97 -0.38
CA LEU A 50 -8.22 -4.14 0.56
C LEU A 50 -8.20 -5.50 1.27
N VAL A 51 -7.93 -6.60 0.56
CA VAL A 51 -7.80 -7.93 1.19
C VAL A 51 -6.63 -7.95 2.19
N VAL A 52 -5.51 -7.33 1.83
CA VAL A 52 -4.35 -7.24 2.73
C VAL A 52 -4.66 -6.31 3.91
N HIS A 53 -5.42 -5.24 3.69
CA HIS A 53 -5.89 -4.32 4.72
C HIS A 53 -6.72 -5.06 5.78
N GLU A 54 -7.73 -5.81 5.36
CA GLU A 54 -8.55 -6.58 6.28
C GLU A 54 -7.75 -7.62 7.05
N GLY A 55 -6.85 -8.33 6.37
CA GLY A 55 -5.92 -9.25 7.03
C GLY A 55 -5.00 -8.56 8.05
N GLY A 56 -4.72 -7.27 7.85
CA GLY A 56 -3.96 -6.42 8.75
C GLY A 56 -4.66 -6.22 10.08
N HIS A 57 -5.95 -5.88 10.08
CA HIS A 57 -6.73 -5.77 11.31
C HIS A 57 -6.73 -7.08 12.11
N MET A 58 -6.90 -8.22 11.42
CA MET A 58 -6.87 -9.54 12.06
C MET A 58 -5.51 -9.85 12.68
N LEU A 59 -4.42 -9.64 11.93
CA LEU A 59 -3.06 -9.93 12.38
C LEU A 59 -2.64 -9.01 13.53
N PHE A 60 -2.89 -7.72 13.39
CA PHE A 60 -2.42 -6.71 14.34
C PHE A 60 -3.37 -6.54 15.54
N GLY A 61 -4.63 -6.96 15.42
CA GLY A 61 -5.60 -6.96 16.52
C GLY A 61 -5.18 -7.80 17.72
N TRP A 62 -4.35 -8.83 17.52
CA TRP A 62 -3.75 -9.59 18.63
C TRP A 62 -2.86 -8.74 19.55
N PHE A 63 -2.32 -7.62 19.06
CA PHE A 63 -1.51 -6.70 19.85
C PHE A 63 -2.32 -5.59 20.54
N GLY A 64 -3.65 -5.65 20.45
CA GLY A 64 -4.58 -4.72 21.09
C GLY A 64 -5.28 -3.78 20.11
N PRO A 65 -6.31 -3.06 20.60
CA PRO A 65 -7.25 -2.34 19.74
C PRO A 65 -6.60 -1.20 18.96
N THR A 66 -5.65 -0.48 19.55
CA THR A 66 -4.97 0.62 18.85
C THR A 66 -4.16 0.09 17.67
N ILE A 67 -3.28 -0.89 17.89
CA ILE A 67 -2.45 -1.45 16.80
C ILE A 67 -3.31 -2.21 15.79
N GLY A 68 -4.38 -2.88 16.25
CA GLY A 68 -5.38 -3.50 15.38
C GLY A 68 -6.07 -2.50 14.45
N LEU A 69 -6.48 -1.33 14.92
CA LEU A 69 -7.08 -0.27 14.11
C LEU A 69 -6.12 0.25 13.04
N TRP A 70 -4.85 0.47 13.38
CA TRP A 70 -3.83 0.83 12.40
C TRP A 70 -3.44 -0.34 11.48
N GLY A 71 -3.77 -1.56 11.90
CA GLY A 71 -3.29 -2.82 11.35
C GLY A 71 -3.54 -2.95 9.85
N GLY A 72 -4.71 -2.52 9.37
CA GLY A 72 -5.03 -2.61 7.95
C GLY A 72 -4.11 -1.77 7.08
N THR A 73 -4.00 -0.47 7.38
CA THR A 73 -3.08 0.43 6.67
C THR A 73 -1.62 -0.01 6.83
N LEU A 74 -1.24 -0.49 8.01
CA LEU A 74 0.13 -0.96 8.25
C LEU A 74 0.47 -2.18 7.39
N LEU A 75 -0.40 -3.19 7.33
CA LEU A 75 -0.09 -4.42 6.58
C LEU A 75 -0.08 -4.17 5.08
N GLN A 76 -1.06 -3.42 4.54
CA GLN A 76 -1.11 -3.12 3.09
C GLN A 76 0.15 -2.39 2.61
N TRP A 77 0.77 -1.56 3.45
CA TRP A 77 2.04 -0.89 3.14
C TRP A 77 3.26 -1.77 3.39
N LEU A 78 3.25 -2.53 4.49
CA LEU A 78 4.39 -3.34 4.90
C LEU A 78 4.67 -4.47 3.91
N VAL A 79 3.64 -5.11 3.35
CA VAL A 79 3.80 -6.23 2.40
C VAL A 79 4.63 -5.85 1.18
N PRO A 80 4.24 -4.86 0.34
CA PRO A 80 5.04 -4.47 -0.81
C PRO A 80 6.38 -3.86 -0.44
N PHE A 81 6.47 -3.17 0.71
CA PHE A 81 7.74 -2.64 1.21
C PHE A 81 8.75 -3.75 1.54
N LEU A 82 8.34 -4.77 2.29
CA LEU A 82 9.20 -5.90 2.64
C LEU A 82 9.55 -6.75 1.42
N LEU A 83 8.62 -6.94 0.49
CA LEU A 83 8.90 -7.63 -0.77
C LEU A 83 9.91 -6.84 -1.63
N ALA A 84 9.79 -5.51 -1.70
CA ALA A 84 10.79 -4.67 -2.36
C ALA A 84 12.17 -4.85 -1.68
N GLY A 85 12.23 -4.78 -0.36
CA GLY A 85 13.46 -5.05 0.40
C GLY A 85 14.06 -6.43 0.08
N TYR A 86 13.22 -7.46 0.07
CA TYR A 86 13.63 -8.82 -0.30
C TYR A 86 14.21 -8.87 -1.72
N PHE A 87 13.48 -8.39 -2.74
CA PHE A 87 13.95 -8.43 -4.13
C PHE A 87 15.16 -7.55 -4.40
N PHE A 88 15.33 -6.47 -3.64
CA PHE A 88 16.56 -5.70 -3.63
C PHE A 88 17.75 -6.55 -3.16
N THR A 89 17.58 -7.33 -2.09
CA THR A 89 18.64 -8.24 -1.61
C THR A 89 18.92 -9.39 -2.58
N GLN A 90 17.91 -9.82 -3.33
CA GLN A 90 18.04 -10.83 -4.40
C GLN A 90 18.52 -10.25 -5.74
N ARG A 91 18.74 -8.93 -5.81
CA ARG A 91 19.22 -8.23 -7.02
C ARG A 91 18.31 -8.43 -8.25
N GLN A 92 17.00 -8.53 -8.02
CA GLN A 92 15.97 -8.69 -9.06
C GLN A 92 15.34 -7.34 -9.40
N ILE A 93 15.78 -6.72 -10.51
CA ILE A 93 15.40 -5.35 -10.88
C ILE A 93 13.88 -5.20 -11.06
N THR A 94 13.26 -6.06 -11.87
CA THR A 94 11.84 -5.94 -12.23
C THR A 94 10.92 -6.17 -11.04
N SER A 95 11.21 -7.19 -10.23
CA SER A 95 10.44 -7.50 -9.01
C SER A 95 10.56 -6.38 -7.99
N PHE A 96 11.77 -5.86 -7.78
CA PHE A 96 11.99 -4.69 -6.91
C PHE A 96 11.20 -3.47 -7.38
N ALA A 97 11.30 -3.13 -8.67
CA ALA A 97 10.62 -1.99 -9.25
C ALA A 97 9.09 -2.12 -9.16
N PHE A 98 8.55 -3.32 -9.43
CA PHE A 98 7.13 -3.58 -9.31
C PHE A 98 6.62 -3.47 -7.86
N CYS A 99 7.34 -4.03 -6.88
CA CYS A 99 6.96 -3.91 -5.48
C CYS A 99 7.06 -2.46 -4.97
N ALA A 100 8.08 -1.71 -5.38
CA ALA A 100 8.20 -0.29 -5.07
C ALA A 100 7.05 0.51 -5.70
N PHE A 101 6.74 0.25 -6.96
CA PHE A 101 5.58 0.83 -7.64
C PHE A 101 4.27 0.52 -6.89
N PHE A 102 4.04 -0.74 -6.53
CA PHE A 102 2.85 -1.18 -5.80
C PHE A 102 2.73 -0.50 -4.42
N PHE A 103 3.85 -0.30 -3.72
CA PHE A 103 3.89 0.41 -2.45
C PHE A 103 3.41 1.87 -2.57
N PHE A 104 3.89 2.62 -3.55
CA PHE A 104 3.44 4.01 -3.76
C PHE A 104 2.04 4.09 -4.36
N GLU A 105 1.67 3.13 -5.21
CA GLU A 105 0.32 3.04 -5.76
C GLU A 105 -0.74 2.91 -4.64
N ASN A 106 -0.47 2.11 -3.61
CA ASN A 106 -1.31 1.99 -2.41
C ASN A 106 -1.63 3.34 -1.75
N TRP A 107 -0.76 4.34 -1.86
CA TRP A 107 -0.96 5.64 -1.22
C TRP A 107 -2.08 6.43 -1.88
N LEU A 108 -2.35 6.19 -3.17
CA LEU A 108 -3.41 6.88 -3.90
C LEU A 108 -4.79 6.59 -3.31
N TYR A 109 -5.12 5.30 -3.13
CA TYR A 109 -6.39 4.91 -2.53
C TYR A 109 -6.40 5.13 -1.01
N THR A 110 -5.26 4.94 -0.33
CA THR A 110 -5.15 5.30 1.10
C THR A 110 -5.45 6.78 1.32
N ALA A 111 -4.98 7.67 0.45
CA ALA A 111 -5.31 9.08 0.49
C ALA A 111 -6.80 9.33 0.20
N THR A 112 -7.43 8.62 -0.75
CA THR A 112 -8.89 8.70 -0.95
C THR A 112 -9.63 8.32 0.35
N TYR A 113 -9.21 7.24 1.01
CA TYR A 113 -9.82 6.77 2.25
C TYR A 113 -9.58 7.74 3.43
N MET A 114 -8.37 8.30 3.56
CA MET A 114 -8.09 9.38 4.52
C MET A 114 -8.97 10.61 4.28
N ALA A 115 -9.16 11.02 3.02
CA ALA A 115 -10.01 12.18 2.68
C ALA A 115 -11.49 11.94 2.99
N ASP A 116 -11.92 10.68 3.04
CA ASP A 116 -13.26 10.28 3.42
C ASP A 116 -13.48 10.26 4.94
N ALA A 117 -12.45 10.51 5.76
CA ALA A 117 -12.54 10.33 7.22
C ALA A 117 -13.72 11.07 7.87
N ARG A 118 -14.08 12.28 7.44
CA ARG A 118 -15.30 12.95 7.93
C ARG A 118 -16.57 12.61 7.16
N ALA A 119 -16.45 12.36 5.86
CA ALA A 119 -17.60 12.15 4.99
C ALA A 119 -18.21 10.75 5.17
N MET A 120 -17.35 9.75 5.41
CA MET A 120 -17.71 8.35 5.64
C MET A 120 -18.67 7.82 4.57
N VAL A 121 -18.43 8.17 3.31
CA VAL A 121 -19.27 7.77 2.17
C VAL A 121 -18.72 6.58 1.40
N LEU A 122 -17.45 6.22 1.61
CA LEU A 122 -16.88 5.06 0.91
C LEU A 122 -17.53 3.76 1.41
N PRO A 123 -17.89 2.84 0.50
CA PRO A 123 -18.35 1.53 0.90
C PRO A 123 -17.18 0.76 1.50
N LEU A 124 -17.37 0.28 2.73
CA LEU A 124 -16.36 -0.49 3.44
C LEU A 124 -16.56 -1.99 3.22
N VAL A 125 -15.47 -2.73 3.31
CA VAL A 125 -15.47 -4.18 3.40
C VAL A 125 -14.94 -4.52 4.77
N THR A 126 -15.56 -5.45 5.46
CA THR A 126 -15.07 -5.95 6.75
C THR A 126 -14.97 -7.47 6.72
N THR A 127 -13.92 -8.00 7.32
CA THR A 127 -13.81 -9.43 7.65
C THR A 127 -14.48 -9.79 8.98
N GLY A 128 -14.91 -8.78 9.74
CA GLY A 128 -15.56 -8.89 11.04
C GLY A 128 -17.08 -8.83 10.97
N ASP A 129 -17.69 -8.18 11.96
CA ASP A 129 -19.13 -8.06 12.09
C ASP A 129 -19.70 -7.08 11.04
N PRO A 130 -20.54 -7.54 10.10
CA PRO A 130 -21.15 -6.69 9.07
C PRO A 130 -22.06 -5.58 9.65
N ASP A 131 -22.53 -5.74 10.89
CA ASP A 131 -23.39 -4.77 11.56
C ASP A 131 -22.60 -3.68 12.30
N ASN A 132 -21.28 -3.85 12.45
CA ASN A 132 -20.37 -2.93 13.16
C ASN A 132 -19.16 -2.58 12.29
N ILE A 133 -19.44 -1.87 11.19
CA ILE A 133 -18.42 -1.38 10.27
C ILE A 133 -17.90 -0.01 10.76
N GLU A 134 -16.62 0.05 11.09
CA GLU A 134 -15.94 1.27 11.53
C GLU A 134 -15.11 1.90 10.38
N HIS A 135 -15.16 3.23 10.22
CA HIS A 135 -14.27 3.95 9.30
C HIS A 135 -12.93 4.21 10.01
N ASP A 136 -11.90 3.44 9.71
CA ASP A 136 -10.61 3.47 10.43
C ASP A 136 -10.03 4.87 10.51
N TRP A 137 -9.99 5.59 9.39
CA TRP A 137 -9.43 6.94 9.34
C TRP A 137 -10.26 7.98 10.10
N HIS A 138 -11.58 7.79 10.19
CA HIS A 138 -12.42 8.62 11.06
C HIS A 138 -11.95 8.45 12.51
N THR A 139 -11.82 7.21 12.99
CA THR A 139 -11.43 6.93 14.37
C THR A 139 -9.99 7.31 14.65
N ILE A 140 -9.07 6.99 13.74
CA ILE A 140 -7.65 7.36 13.82
C ILE A 140 -7.53 8.88 13.93
N PHE A 141 -8.08 9.65 12.98
CA PHE A 141 -7.91 11.10 13.02
C PHE A 141 -8.67 11.76 14.17
N SER A 142 -9.81 11.21 14.59
CA SER A 142 -10.52 11.64 15.80
C SER A 142 -9.66 11.47 17.05
N SER A 143 -9.06 10.29 17.22
CA SER A 143 -8.21 9.97 18.38
C SER A 143 -6.96 10.85 18.45
N LEU A 144 -6.43 11.26 17.29
CA LEU A 144 -5.27 12.14 17.18
C LEU A 144 -5.63 13.63 17.26
N GLY A 145 -6.92 14.00 17.24
CA GLY A 145 -7.37 15.40 17.24
C GLY A 145 -7.12 16.16 15.93
N VAL A 146 -6.98 15.44 14.81
CA VAL A 146 -6.65 16.01 13.48
C VAL A 146 -7.72 15.75 12.43
N LEU A 147 -8.90 15.26 12.81
CA LEU A 147 -10.00 14.92 11.90
C LEU A 147 -10.36 16.04 10.91
N GLN A 148 -10.29 17.30 11.34
CA GLN A 148 -10.53 18.48 10.51
C GLN A 148 -9.54 18.67 9.36
N TYR A 149 -8.38 18.02 9.41
CA TYR A 149 -7.31 18.09 8.42
C TYR A 149 -7.27 16.89 7.47
N ASP A 150 -8.26 15.99 7.52
CA ASP A 150 -8.38 14.77 6.72
C ASP A 150 -7.97 14.94 5.23
N THR A 151 -8.57 15.90 4.54
CA THR A 151 -8.33 16.22 3.12
C THR A 151 -6.97 16.85 2.87
N THR A 152 -6.42 17.59 3.84
CA THR A 152 -5.08 18.17 3.73
C THR A 152 -4.02 17.08 3.87
N ILE A 153 -4.17 16.19 4.86
CA ILE A 153 -3.28 15.04 5.08
C ILE A 153 -3.36 14.10 3.88
N ALA A 154 -4.57 13.79 3.41
CA ALA A 154 -4.78 13.01 2.20
C ALA A 154 -4.11 13.63 0.97
N GLY A 155 -4.19 14.95 0.80
CA GLY A 155 -3.51 15.66 -0.29
C GLY A 155 -2.00 15.51 -0.26
N ILE A 156 -1.40 15.54 0.93
CA ILE A 156 0.04 15.31 1.12
C ILE A 156 0.39 13.85 0.78
N VAL A 157 -0.35 12.88 1.32
CA VAL A 157 -0.11 11.45 1.08
C VAL A 157 -0.26 11.09 -0.40
N ARG A 158 -1.22 11.70 -1.10
CA ARG A 158 -1.40 11.51 -2.54
C ARG A 158 -0.24 12.06 -3.38
N TYR A 159 0.43 13.09 -2.88
CA TYR A 159 1.49 13.78 -3.61
C TYR A 159 2.86 13.10 -3.47
N LEU A 160 3.13 12.50 -2.30
CA LEU A 160 4.36 11.78 -2.00
C LEU A 160 4.42 10.42 -2.70
#